data_AF-A0AA91IPI6-F1
#
_entry.id   AF-A0AA91IPI6-F1
#
_cell.length_a   1.000
_cell.length_b   1.000
_cell.length_c   1.000
_cell.angle_alpha   90.00
_cell.angle_beta   90.00
_cell.angle_gamma   90.00
#
_symmetry.space_group_name_H-M   'P 1'
#
loop_
_entity.id
_entity.type
_entity.pdbx_description
1 polymer ?
#
loop_
_entity_poly.entity_id
_entity_poly.type
_entity_poly.pdbx_seq_one_letter_code
_entity_poly.pdbx_strand_id
1 'polypeptide(L)'
;MVTINDVRPVELYQYVVCSTAHLTEQDAELFHRLGHQRCEWGDAEWIHLTGTGYLVRLSAYNFPQLELKKRGFSKDARRLTYVLTKRFNVSLVHFDCCGEILAGFAVHDW
;
A
#
# COMPACT_ATOMS: atom_id res chain seq x y z
N MET A 1 -10.09 -5.91 -35.97
CA MET A 1 -10.02 -4.96 -34.84
C MET A 1 -10.61 -5.68 -33.64
N VAL A 2 -9.83 -5.84 -32.56
CA VAL A 2 -10.30 -6.46 -31.31
C VAL A 2 -11.00 -5.36 -30.51
N THR A 3 -12.24 -5.59 -30.09
CA THR A 3 -12.97 -4.58 -29.31
C THR A 3 -12.53 -4.62 -27.83
N ILE A 4 -12.76 -3.55 -27.07
CA ILE A 4 -12.42 -3.53 -25.62
C ILE A 4 -13.16 -4.63 -24.82
N ASN A 5 -14.24 -5.17 -25.39
CA ASN A 5 -14.98 -6.31 -24.84
C ASN A 5 -14.27 -7.66 -25.09
N ASP A 6 -13.37 -7.72 -26.07
CA ASP A 6 -12.60 -8.91 -26.45
C ASP A 6 -11.21 -8.96 -25.79
N VAL A 7 -10.74 -7.85 -25.19
CA VAL A 7 -9.50 -7.79 -24.40
C VAL A 7 -9.87 -7.75 -22.92
N ARG A 8 -9.85 -8.90 -22.24
CA ARG A 8 -9.82 -8.88 -20.77
C ARG A 8 -8.40 -8.54 -20.33
N PRO A 9 -8.21 -7.58 -19.39
CA PRO A 9 -6.95 -7.41 -18.71
C PRO A 9 -6.51 -8.77 -18.13
N VAL A 10 -5.22 -9.08 -18.25
CA VAL A 10 -4.66 -10.33 -17.71
C VAL A 10 -4.87 -10.39 -16.18
N GLU A 11 -4.86 -9.23 -15.51
CA GLU A 11 -5.14 -9.10 -14.07
C GLU A 11 -5.92 -7.82 -13.77
N LEU A 12 -6.86 -7.90 -12.82
CA LEU A 12 -7.59 -6.76 -12.27
C LEU A 12 -7.28 -6.65 -10.78
N TYR A 13 -6.73 -5.51 -10.37
CA TYR A 13 -6.38 -5.23 -8.98
C TYR A 13 -7.45 -4.37 -8.31
N GLN A 14 -8.02 -4.89 -7.23
CA GLN A 14 -8.85 -4.12 -6.31
C GLN A 14 -8.00 -3.64 -5.14
N TYR A 15 -8.30 -2.43 -4.66
CA TYR A 15 -7.63 -1.82 -3.53
C TYR A 15 -8.61 -1.07 -2.65
N VAL A 16 -8.22 -0.87 -1.40
CA VAL A 16 -8.92 0.02 -0.46
C VAL A 16 -8.15 1.32 -0.32
N VAL A 17 -8.86 2.42 -0.13
CA VAL A 17 -8.28 3.75 0.10
C VAL A 17 -8.48 4.13 1.56
N CYS A 18 -7.45 4.64 2.21
CA CYS A 18 -7.53 5.21 3.56
C CYS A 18 -6.53 6.36 3.73
N SER A 19 -6.71 7.15 4.77
CA SER A 19 -5.90 8.35 5.01
C SER A 19 -4.42 8.02 5.26
N THR A 20 -3.51 8.85 4.74
CA THR A 20 -2.09 8.84 5.17
C THR A 20 -1.91 9.15 6.65
N ALA A 21 -2.91 9.75 7.31
CA ALA A 21 -2.88 10.04 8.75
C ALA A 21 -2.77 8.78 9.63
N HIS A 22 -3.01 7.58 9.07
CA HIS A 22 -2.78 6.30 9.76
C HIS A 22 -1.32 5.84 9.75
N LEU A 23 -0.44 6.57 9.07
CA LEU A 23 0.99 6.31 9.02
C LEU A 23 1.69 7.23 10.00
N THR A 24 2.76 6.75 10.63
CA THR A 24 3.70 7.64 11.33
C THR A 24 4.55 8.40 10.30
N GLU A 25 5.18 9.51 10.70
CA GLU A 25 6.16 10.22 9.86
C GLU A 25 7.25 9.26 9.34
N GLN A 26 7.77 8.39 10.21
CA GLN A 26 8.75 7.36 9.83
C GLN A 26 8.20 6.38 8.78
N ASP A 27 6.94 5.95 8.89
CA ASP A 27 6.31 5.08 7.90
C ASP A 27 6.22 5.77 6.53
N ALA A 28 5.86 7.05 6.52
CA ALA A 28 5.76 7.85 5.31
C ALA A 28 7.13 8.08 4.65
N GLU A 29 8.18 8.36 5.43
CA GLU A 29 9.56 8.43 4.96
C GLU A 29 10.03 7.10 4.36
N LEU A 30 9.69 5.98 5.01
CA LEU A 30 9.97 4.64 4.51
C LEU A 30 9.28 4.39 3.17
N PHE A 31 7.98 4.67 3.07
CA PHE A 31 7.25 4.54 1.80
C PHE A 31 7.82 5.44 0.71
N HIS A 32 8.14 6.70 1.02
CA HIS A 32 8.71 7.65 0.08
C HIS A 32 10.06 7.17 -0.46
N ARG A 33 10.97 6.75 0.43
CA ARG A 33 12.29 6.25 0.03
C ARG A 33 12.20 4.96 -0.78
N LEU A 34 11.37 4.01 -0.35
CA LEU A 34 11.21 2.73 -1.06
C LEU A 34 10.52 2.89 -2.41
N GLY A 35 9.55 3.80 -2.53
CA GLY A 35 8.88 4.11 -3.80
C GLY A 35 9.77 4.85 -4.82
N HIS A 36 10.84 5.52 -4.37
CA HIS A 36 11.82 6.16 -5.26
C HIS A 36 12.99 5.25 -5.67
N GLN A 37 13.14 4.08 -5.04
CA GLN A 37 14.19 3.14 -5.42
C GLN A 37 13.85 2.52 -6.77
N ARG A 38 14.43 3.07 -7.85
CA ARG A 38 14.42 2.43 -9.17
C ARG A 38 15.47 1.31 -9.17
N CYS A 39 15.03 0.08 -8.96
CA CYS A 39 15.85 -1.10 -9.21
C CYS A 39 15.35 -1.79 -10.47
N GLU A 40 16.25 -2.17 -11.38
CA GLU A 40 15.87 -2.77 -12.67
C GLU A 40 15.18 -4.14 -12.52
N TRP A 41 15.31 -4.79 -11.36
CA TRP A 41 14.51 -5.93 -10.90
C TRP A 41 14.45 -5.98 -9.36
N GLY A 42 13.33 -6.41 -8.76
CA GLY A 42 13.22 -6.70 -7.31
C GLY A 42 12.37 -5.72 -6.48
N ASP A 43 12.85 -5.37 -5.28
CA ASP A 43 12.21 -4.63 -4.16
C ASP A 43 11.47 -3.31 -4.51
N ALA A 44 11.52 -2.86 -5.76
CA ALA A 44 10.99 -1.59 -6.24
C ALA A 44 9.50 -1.63 -6.67
N GLU A 45 8.89 -2.80 -6.82
CA GLU A 45 7.58 -2.90 -7.50
C GLU A 45 6.34 -2.93 -6.60
N TRP A 46 6.51 -2.72 -5.29
CA TRP A 46 5.41 -2.89 -4.34
C TRP A 46 4.90 -1.60 -3.72
N ILE A 47 5.57 -0.46 -3.97
CA ILE A 47 5.14 0.86 -3.52
C ILE A 47 5.17 1.80 -4.71
N HIS A 48 4.01 2.34 -5.08
CA HIS A 48 3.86 3.34 -6.13
C HIS A 48 3.43 4.66 -5.51
N LEU A 49 4.14 5.73 -5.85
CA LEU A 49 3.79 7.08 -5.42
C LEU A 49 2.64 7.60 -6.29
N THR A 50 1.61 8.15 -5.64
CA THR A 50 0.41 8.65 -6.33
C THR A 50 0.35 10.18 -6.40
N GLY A 51 1.36 10.87 -5.85
CA GLY A 51 1.40 12.33 -5.70
C GLY A 51 0.73 12.81 -4.41
N THR A 52 -0.37 12.18 -4.01
CA THR A 52 -1.12 12.43 -2.76
C THR A 52 -0.87 11.37 -1.67
N GLY A 53 -0.07 10.34 -1.98
CA GLY A 53 0.32 9.30 -1.04
C GLY A 53 0.95 8.08 -1.72
N TYR A 54 0.56 6.89 -1.28
CA TYR A 54 1.24 5.62 -1.58
C TYR A 54 0.26 4.49 -1.90
N LEU A 55 0.40 3.87 -3.06
CA LEU A 55 -0.28 2.62 -3.41
C LEU A 55 0.67 1.44 -3.13
N VAL A 56 0.27 0.55 -2.22
CA VAL A 56 1.12 -0.52 -1.68
C VAL A 56 0.58 -1.89 -2.09
N ARG A 57 1.33 -2.62 -2.93
CA ARG A 57 1.03 -3.99 -3.39
C ARG A 57 1.65 -5.03 -2.46
N LEU A 58 0.92 -5.44 -1.43
CA LEU A 58 1.37 -6.44 -0.46
C LEU A 58 1.59 -7.84 -1.08
N SER A 59 0.96 -8.16 -2.21
CA SER A 59 1.19 -9.43 -2.92
C SER A 59 2.56 -9.54 -3.58
N ALA A 60 3.37 -8.47 -3.57
CA ALA A 60 4.75 -8.55 -4.03
C ALA A 60 5.64 -9.44 -3.14
N TYR A 61 5.19 -9.76 -1.92
CA TYR A 61 5.87 -10.66 -1.00
C TYR A 61 4.94 -11.77 -0.50
N ASN A 62 5.49 -12.97 -0.27
CA ASN A 62 4.76 -14.08 0.34
C ASN A 62 4.34 -13.78 1.80
N PHE A 63 5.14 -12.98 2.51
CA PHE A 63 4.91 -12.64 3.92
C PHE A 63 4.98 -11.11 4.14
N PRO A 64 4.01 -10.34 3.60
CA PRO A 64 4.10 -8.88 3.56
C PRO A 64 4.27 -8.24 4.94
N GLN A 65 3.62 -8.79 5.96
CA GLN A 65 3.70 -8.27 7.33
C GLN A 65 5.08 -8.47 7.97
N LEU A 66 5.78 -9.55 7.59
CA LEU A 66 7.15 -9.78 8.02
C LEU A 66 8.10 -8.83 7.30
N GLU A 67 7.89 -8.59 6.01
CA GLU A 67 8.70 -7.65 5.23
C GLU A 67 8.53 -6.21 5.71
N LEU A 68 7.30 -5.78 5.98
CA LEU A 68 7.04 -4.49 6.63
C LEU A 68 7.79 -4.38 7.97
N LYS A 69 7.77 -5.44 8.79
CA LYS A 69 8.45 -5.44 10.09
C LYS A 69 9.98 -5.34 9.93
N LYS A 70 10.57 -6.10 9.01
CA LYS A 70 12.02 -6.08 8.74
C LYS A 70 12.50 -4.70 8.26
N ARG A 71 11.65 -4.00 7.50
CA ARG A 71 11.94 -2.67 6.97
C ARG A 71 11.73 -1.54 7.97
N GLY A 72 11.19 -1.85 9.16
CA GLY A 72 11.01 -0.88 10.24
C GLY A 72 9.66 -0.17 10.26
N PHE A 73 8.68 -0.64 9.48
CA PHE A 73 7.32 -0.07 9.56
C PHE A 73 6.69 -0.30 10.94
N SER A 74 5.95 0.70 11.39
CA SER A 74 5.30 0.75 12.69
C SER A 74 4.34 -0.43 12.89
N LYS A 75 4.01 -0.69 14.16
CA LYS A 75 3.00 -1.70 14.50
C LYS A 75 1.63 -1.31 13.93
N ASP A 76 1.33 -0.02 13.87
CA ASP A 76 0.04 0.49 13.42
C ASP A 76 -0.13 0.33 11.91
N ALA A 77 0.87 0.71 11.10
CA ALA A 77 0.86 0.48 9.66
C ALA A 77 0.74 -1.01 9.31
N ARG A 78 1.47 -1.88 10.03
CA ARG A 78 1.38 -3.35 9.85
C ARG A 78 0.00 -3.89 10.23
N ARG A 79 -0.54 -3.47 11.38
CA ARG A 79 -1.88 -3.88 11.82
C ARG A 79 -2.94 -3.43 10.81
N LEU A 80 -2.89 -2.19 10.36
CA LEU A 80 -3.85 -1.63 9.41
C LEU A 80 -3.85 -2.37 8.08
N THR A 81 -2.67 -2.51 7.45
CA THR A 81 -2.54 -3.24 6.18
C THR A 81 -2.99 -4.70 6.32
N TYR A 82 -2.66 -5.37 7.42
CA TYR A 82 -3.13 -6.75 7.69
C TYR A 82 -4.65 -6.83 7.77
N VAL A 83 -5.29 -5.97 8.55
CA VAL A 83 -6.75 -6.00 8.73
C VAL A 83 -7.46 -5.68 7.42
N LEU A 84 -7.02 -4.66 6.70
CA LEU A 84 -7.62 -4.26 5.43
C LEU A 84 -7.54 -5.36 4.38
N THR A 85 -6.36 -5.95 4.18
CA THR A 85 -6.18 -7.02 3.20
C THR A 85 -6.99 -8.27 3.55
N LYS A 86 -7.08 -8.63 4.83
CA LYS A 86 -7.89 -9.78 5.28
C LYS A 86 -9.38 -9.53 5.21
N ARG A 87 -9.85 -8.35 5.60
CA ARG A 87 -11.28 -8.02 5.65
C ARG A 87 -11.88 -7.85 4.26
N PHE A 88 -11.14 -7.23 3.34
CA PHE A 88 -11.65 -6.89 2.00
C PHE A 88 -11.13 -7.83 0.92
N ASN A 89 -10.31 -8.83 1.26
CA ASN A 89 -9.69 -9.76 0.32
C ASN A 89 -8.95 -9.05 -0.83
N VAL A 90 -8.23 -7.98 -0.49
CA VAL A 90 -7.41 -7.20 -1.42
C VAL A 90 -5.93 -7.41 -1.13
N SER A 91 -5.09 -7.23 -2.14
CA SER A 91 -3.63 -7.21 -1.99
C SER A 91 -3.03 -5.81 -2.10
N LEU A 92 -3.82 -4.81 -2.49
CA LEU A 92 -3.40 -3.42 -2.58
C LEU A 92 -4.10 -2.57 -1.53
N VAL A 93 -3.34 -1.66 -0.93
CA VAL A 93 -3.83 -0.61 -0.04
C VAL A 93 -3.30 0.73 -0.54
N HIS A 94 -4.19 1.69 -0.75
CA HIS A 94 -3.84 3.07 -1.10
C HIS A 94 -3.96 3.94 0.15
N PHE A 95 -2.83 4.48 0.59
CA PHE A 95 -2.79 5.56 1.56
C PHE A 95 -2.81 6.88 0.80
N ASP A 96 -3.82 7.71 1.02
CA ASP A 96 -4.02 8.97 0.31
C ASP A 96 -4.29 10.10 1.30
N CYS A 97 -3.73 11.31 1.08
CA CYS A 97 -3.97 12.44 1.97
C CYS A 97 -5.44 12.86 2.05
N CYS A 98 -6.23 12.57 1.01
CA CYS A 98 -7.67 12.79 0.95
C CYS A 98 -8.48 11.52 1.30
N GLY A 99 -7.80 10.43 1.68
CA GLY A 99 -8.45 9.17 2.07
C GLY A 99 -9.19 9.27 3.41
N GLU A 100 -10.15 8.38 3.62
CA GLU A 100 -10.95 8.34 4.84
C GLU A 100 -10.12 7.91 6.06
N ILE A 101 -10.36 8.56 7.20
CA ILE A 101 -9.84 8.13 8.51
C ILE A 101 -10.73 6.99 9.04
N LEU A 102 -10.15 5.81 9.14
CA LEU A 102 -10.83 4.59 9.57
C LEU A 102 -10.88 4.51 11.10
N ALA A 103 -12.10 4.39 11.64
CA ALA A 103 -12.31 4.20 13.06
C ALA A 103 -11.64 2.92 13.59
N GLY A 104 -11.05 3.00 14.79
CA GLY A 104 -10.39 1.84 15.45
C GLY A 104 -8.93 1.61 15.02
N PHE A 105 -8.35 2.54 14.28
CA PHE A 105 -6.92 2.59 13.96
C PHE A 105 -6.28 3.86 14.51
N ALA A 106 -4.97 3.80 14.74
CA ALA A 106 -4.21 4.95 15.21
C ALA A 106 -4.20 6.03 14.13
N VAL A 107 -4.17 7.28 14.57
CA VAL A 107 -4.01 8.46 13.74
C VAL A 107 -2.84 9.25 14.31
N HIS A 108 -2.00 9.76 13.44
CA HIS A 108 -0.80 10.49 13.77
C HIS A 108 -0.87 11.89 13.14
N ASP A 109 -0.37 12.87 13.87
CA ASP A 109 -0.30 14.27 13.44
C ASP A 109 1.17 14.58 13.13
N TRP A 110 1.48 14.79 11.84
CA TRP A 110 2.80 15.11 11.31
C TRP A 110 2.68 15.79 9.95
#